data_AF-Q3BXS3-F1
#
_entry.id   AF-Q3BXS3-F1
#
_cell.length_a   1.000
_cell.length_b   1.000
_cell.length_c   1.000
_cell.angle_alpha   90.00
_cell.angle_beta   90.00
_cell.angle_gamma   90.00
#
_symmetry.space_group_name_H-M   'P 1'
#
loop_
_entity.id
_entity.type
_entity.pdbx_description
1 polymer ?
#
loop_
_entity_poly.entity_id
_entity_poly.type
_entity_poly.pdbx_seq_one_letter_code
_entity_poly.pdbx_strand_id
1 'polypeptide(L)'
;MWSGTLVTDGGLVFYGTLDGWFRAVDKDTGKKLWETKLPSGIIGNPIAYKANGHQYVAVFSGIGGWIGLPVTAGLDPSDPYGALGAAGLAFGAGFDKIPLGGMVHSFRIDGAGKTVTATGTATAAAGGGTANAAAKTAR
;
A
#
# COMPACT_ATOMS: atom_id res chain seq x y z
N MET A 1 -0.17 -6.11 -9.27
CA MET A 1 -0.97 -5.20 -8.42
C MET A 1 -1.70 -6.06 -7.41
N TRP A 2 -1.67 -5.71 -6.13
CA TRP A 2 -2.34 -6.49 -5.06
C TRP A 2 -3.40 -5.66 -4.33
N SER A 3 -3.25 -4.34 -4.32
CA SER A 3 -4.30 -3.44 -3.85
C SER A 3 -5.56 -3.56 -4.70
N GLY A 4 -6.71 -3.23 -4.11
CA GLY A 4 -7.88 -2.89 -4.89
C GLY A 4 -7.74 -1.55 -5.63
N THR A 5 -8.78 -1.23 -6.37
CA THR A 5 -8.92 0.03 -7.11
C THR A 5 -10.10 0.82 -6.56
N LEU A 6 -9.98 2.14 -6.61
CA LEU A 6 -11.07 3.07 -6.27
C LEU A 6 -11.32 3.99 -7.45
N VAL A 7 -12.54 3.97 -7.97
CA VAL A 7 -12.96 4.88 -9.04
C VAL A 7 -13.81 5.99 -8.44
N THR A 8 -13.48 7.23 -8.78
CA THR A 8 -14.24 8.41 -8.37
C THR A 8 -15.14 8.89 -9.51
N ASP A 9 -16.24 9.56 -9.17
CA ASP A 9 -17.16 10.16 -10.14
C ASP A 9 -16.48 11.24 -11.02
N GLY A 10 -15.43 11.89 -10.49
CA GLY A 10 -14.59 12.84 -11.23
C GLY A 10 -13.68 12.20 -12.30
N GLY A 11 -13.73 10.88 -12.47
CA GLY A 11 -13.02 10.17 -13.53
C GLY A 11 -11.58 9.74 -13.17
N LEU A 12 -11.20 9.78 -11.89
CA LEU A 12 -9.91 9.24 -11.44
C LEU A 12 -10.05 7.82 -10.92
N VAL A 13 -9.11 6.96 -11.31
CA VAL A 13 -8.91 5.62 -10.77
C VAL A 13 -7.64 5.60 -9.93
N PHE A 14 -7.79 5.29 -8.65
CA PHE A 14 -6.70 5.18 -7.70
C PHE A 14 -6.32 3.73 -7.45
N TYR A 15 -5.02 3.45 -7.39
CA TYR A 15 -4.50 2.14 -7.01
C TYR A 15 -3.10 2.24 -6.42
N GLY A 16 -2.74 1.22 -5.65
CA GLY A 16 -1.42 1.06 -5.07
C GLY A 16 -0.60 -0.04 -5.75
N THR A 17 0.71 0.03 -5.59
CA THR A 17 1.63 -1.00 -6.04
C THR A 17 2.40 -1.58 -4.86
N LEU A 18 2.90 -2.80 -5.04
CA LEU A 18 3.65 -3.52 -3.99
C LEU A 18 4.98 -2.83 -3.67
N ASP A 19 5.60 -2.17 -4.65
CA ASP A 19 6.79 -1.33 -4.45
C ASP A 19 6.47 0.04 -3.83
N GLY A 20 5.21 0.32 -3.51
CA GLY A 20 4.79 1.47 -2.72
C GLY A 20 4.56 2.75 -3.53
N TRP A 21 4.13 2.66 -4.78
CA TRP A 21 3.57 3.79 -5.51
C TRP A 21 2.07 3.84 -5.30
N PHE A 22 1.56 5.02 -4.97
CA PHE A 22 0.14 5.30 -5.05
C PHE A 22 -0.11 6.18 -6.27
N ARG A 23 -1.00 5.73 -7.16
CA ARG A 23 -1.21 6.33 -8.49
C ARG A 23 -2.66 6.70 -8.70
N ALA A 24 -2.86 7.74 -9.50
CA ALA A 24 -4.14 8.10 -10.09
C ALA A 24 -4.02 8.11 -11.62
N VAL A 25 -4.92 7.41 -12.28
CA VAL A 25 -5.03 7.38 -13.75
C VAL A 25 -6.41 7.89 -14.17
N ASP A 26 -6.48 8.43 -15.38
CA ASP A 26 -7.75 8.78 -16.03
C ASP A 26 -8.57 7.52 -16.33
N LYS A 27 -9.87 7.51 -16.01
CA LYS A 27 -10.73 6.32 -16.14
C LYS A 27 -10.94 5.85 -17.57
N ASP A 28 -10.91 6.76 -18.54
CA ASP A 28 -11.27 6.46 -19.92
C ASP A 28 -10.04 6.08 -20.74
N THR A 29 -8.91 6.75 -20.48
CA THR A 29 -7.66 6.56 -21.23
C THR A 29 -6.63 5.70 -20.51
N GLY A 30 -6.77 5.50 -19.20
CA GLY A 30 -5.75 4.85 -18.36
C GLY A 30 -4.46 5.65 -18.22
N LYS A 31 -4.41 6.88 -18.73
CA LYS A 31 -3.22 7.73 -18.66
C LYS A 31 -2.95 8.09 -17.20
N LYS A 32 -1.70 7.90 -16.75
CA LYS A 32 -1.25 8.35 -15.44
C LYS A 32 -1.29 9.86 -15.35
N LEU A 33 -2.06 10.36 -14.40
CA LEU A 33 -2.24 11.79 -14.12
C LEU A 33 -1.44 12.22 -12.91
N TRP A 34 -1.28 11.32 -11.93
CA TRP A 34 -0.57 11.61 -10.70
C TRP A 34 0.02 10.34 -10.09
N GLU A 35 1.14 10.48 -9.39
CA GLU A 35 1.66 9.43 -8.52
C GLU A 35 2.48 10.01 -7.36
N THR A 36 2.58 9.24 -6.29
CA THR A 36 3.48 9.54 -5.18
C THR A 36 4.11 8.25 -4.65
N LYS A 37 5.34 8.37 -4.14
CA LYS A 37 6.05 7.27 -3.50
C LYS A 37 5.73 7.27 -2.01
N LEU A 38 5.10 6.20 -1.55
CA LEU A 38 4.86 5.96 -0.13
C LEU A 38 6.00 5.14 0.51
N PRO A 39 6.14 5.20 1.85
CA PRO A 39 7.25 4.55 2.56
C PRO A 39 7.26 3.02 2.46
N SER A 40 6.09 2.39 2.24
CA SER A 40 5.95 0.94 2.15
C SER A 40 5.01 0.52 1.02
N GLY A 41 4.99 -0.78 0.72
CA GLY A 41 4.11 -1.39 -0.27
C GLY A 41 2.63 -1.24 0.07
N ILE A 42 1.79 -1.17 -0.96
CA ILE A 42 0.34 -0.97 -0.80
C ILE A 42 -0.37 -2.25 -1.23
N ILE A 43 -0.97 -2.93 -0.25
CA ILE A 43 -1.81 -4.12 -0.45
C ILE A 43 -3.29 -3.85 -0.19
N GLY A 44 -3.60 -2.77 0.54
CA GLY A 44 -4.96 -2.42 0.95
C GLY A 44 -5.71 -1.62 -0.12
N ASN A 45 -7.03 -1.57 0.02
CA ASN A 45 -7.89 -0.81 -0.90
C ASN A 45 -7.84 0.69 -0.54
N PRO A 46 -7.73 1.58 -1.55
CA PRO A 46 -7.96 3.00 -1.33
C PRO A 46 -9.43 3.25 -0.96
N ILE A 47 -9.68 4.24 -0.11
CA ILE A 47 -11.04 4.66 0.29
C ILE A 47 -11.25 6.14 -0.05
N ALA A 48 -12.46 6.50 -0.49
CA ALA A 48 -12.86 7.91 -0.62
C ALA A 48 -13.72 8.34 0.57
N TYR A 49 -13.56 9.59 1.00
CA TYR A 49 -14.42 10.19 2.03
C TYR A 49 -14.52 11.70 1.84
N LYS A 50 -15.45 12.33 2.57
CA LYS A 50 -15.59 13.79 2.64
C LYS A 50 -15.38 14.26 4.07
N ALA A 51 -14.63 15.34 4.25
CA ALA A 51 -14.42 15.98 5.54
C ALA A 51 -14.32 17.50 5.33
N ASN A 52 -14.94 18.30 6.21
CA ASN A 52 -14.88 19.76 6.14
C ASN A 52 -15.21 20.34 4.75
N GLY A 53 -16.17 19.75 4.04
CA GLY A 53 -16.58 20.19 2.70
C GLY A 53 -15.64 19.79 1.55
N HIS A 54 -14.55 19.07 1.82
CA HIS A 54 -13.58 18.63 0.82
C HIS A 54 -13.61 17.11 0.63
N GLN A 55 -13.25 16.65 -0.58
CA GLN A 55 -13.14 15.23 -0.91
C GLN A 55 -11.71 14.75 -0.73
N TYR A 56 -11.56 13.55 -0.18
CA TYR A 56 -10.28 12.93 0.09
C TYR A 56 -10.26 11.48 -0.38
N VAL A 57 -9.06 10.99 -0.65
CA VAL A 57 -8.74 9.58 -0.78
C VAL A 57 -7.69 9.21 0.26
N ALA A 58 -7.88 8.10 0.95
CA ALA A 58 -6.89 7.55 1.87
C ALA A 58 -6.49 6.13 1.49
N VAL A 59 -5.26 5.76 1.84
CA VAL A 59 -4.70 4.43 1.60
C VAL A 59 -3.71 4.05 2.69
N PHE A 60 -3.66 2.77 3.03
CA PHE A 60 -2.67 2.22 3.94
C PHE A 60 -1.37 1.88 3.18
N SER A 61 -0.22 2.27 3.73
CA SER A 61 1.09 1.78 3.30
C SER A 61 1.65 0.82 4.36
N GLY A 62 1.97 -0.38 3.92
CA GLY A 62 2.40 -1.51 4.74
C GLY A 62 2.33 -2.79 3.94
N ILE A 63 3.48 -3.28 3.47
CA ILE A 63 3.55 -4.58 2.80
C ILE A 63 3.21 -5.71 3.78
N GLY A 64 2.46 -6.70 3.31
CA GLY A 64 1.87 -7.76 4.14
C GLY A 64 0.98 -8.68 3.33
N GLY A 65 0.02 -9.33 3.97
CA GLY A 65 -0.79 -10.38 3.35
C GLY A 65 0.08 -11.59 2.93
N TRP A 66 -0.47 -12.53 2.17
CA TRP A 66 0.26 -13.75 1.78
C TRP A 66 1.60 -13.45 1.10
N ILE A 67 1.63 -12.44 0.21
CA ILE A 67 2.83 -12.04 -0.52
C ILE A 67 3.88 -11.33 0.35
N GLY A 68 3.47 -10.68 1.43
CA GLY A 68 4.37 -10.02 2.37
C GLY A 68 4.78 -10.90 3.55
N LEU A 69 4.12 -12.05 3.79
CA LEU A 69 4.44 -12.97 4.89
C LEU A 69 5.94 -13.35 4.96
N PRO A 70 6.62 -13.69 3.86
CA PRO A 70 8.02 -14.09 3.92
C PRO A 70 8.92 -13.00 4.52
N VAL A 71 8.65 -11.74 4.17
CA VAL A 71 9.43 -10.59 4.63
C VAL A 71 8.98 -10.11 6.00
N THR A 72 7.68 -10.15 6.31
CA THR A 72 7.15 -9.70 7.60
C THR A 72 7.37 -10.70 8.72
N ALA A 73 7.46 -12.00 8.43
CA ALA A 73 7.75 -13.07 9.41
C ALA A 73 9.23 -13.50 9.42
N GLY A 74 10.06 -12.97 8.51
CA GLY A 74 11.49 -13.25 8.47
C GLY A 74 11.80 -14.69 8.06
N LEU A 75 11.11 -15.20 7.04
CA LEU A 75 11.38 -16.53 6.47
C LEU A 75 12.77 -16.56 5.83
N ASP A 76 13.33 -17.78 5.73
CA ASP A 76 14.62 -18.01 5.05
C ASP A 76 14.49 -17.71 3.54
N PRO A 77 15.28 -16.77 3.00
CA PRO A 77 15.30 -16.49 1.56
C PRO A 77 15.75 -17.64 0.68
N SER A 78 16.39 -18.66 1.26
CA SER A 78 16.91 -19.83 0.55
C SER A 78 15.85 -20.91 0.31
N ASP A 79 14.69 -20.83 0.98
CA ASP A 79 13.57 -21.75 0.77
C ASP A 79 12.50 -21.10 -0.13
N PRO A 80 12.54 -21.33 -1.46
CA PRO A 80 11.57 -20.74 -2.38
C PRO A 80 10.15 -21.30 -2.19
N TYR A 81 9.99 -22.45 -1.53
CA TYR A 81 8.70 -23.12 -1.32
C TYR A 81 8.02 -22.70 -0.01
N GLY A 82 8.73 -21.97 0.84
CA GLY A 82 8.20 -21.40 2.08
C GLY A 82 6.94 -20.56 1.87
N ALA A 83 6.04 -20.61 2.85
CA ALA A 83 4.73 -19.94 2.81
C ALA A 83 3.92 -20.25 1.53
N LEU A 84 3.82 -21.53 1.15
CA LEU A 84 3.12 -21.99 -0.06
C LEU A 84 3.71 -21.43 -1.37
N GLY A 85 5.02 -21.14 -1.40
CA GLY A 85 5.71 -20.54 -2.54
C GLY A 85 5.75 -19.01 -2.56
N ALA A 86 5.14 -18.34 -1.57
CA ALA A 86 5.24 -16.88 -1.46
C ALA A 86 6.68 -16.43 -1.22
N ALA A 87 7.51 -17.23 -0.54
CA ALA A 87 8.91 -16.90 -0.26
C ALA A 87 9.70 -16.66 -1.55
N GLY A 88 9.63 -17.60 -2.51
CA GLY A 88 10.30 -17.45 -3.81
C GLY A 88 9.84 -16.20 -4.57
N LEU A 89 8.53 -15.90 -4.54
CA LEU A 89 7.98 -14.71 -5.20
C LEU A 89 8.43 -13.41 -4.50
N ALA A 90 8.37 -13.36 -3.18
CA ALA A 90 8.67 -12.16 -2.41
C ALA A 90 10.15 -11.78 -2.50
N PHE A 91 11.05 -12.74 -2.29
CA PHE A 91 12.49 -12.50 -2.37
C PHE A 91 12.97 -12.32 -3.81
N GLY A 92 12.39 -13.06 -4.77
CA GLY A 92 12.66 -12.85 -6.19
C GLY A 92 12.23 -11.47 -6.69
N ALA A 93 11.15 -10.91 -6.14
CA ALA A 93 10.67 -9.57 -6.43
C ALA A 93 11.35 -8.46 -5.59
N GLY A 94 12.28 -8.81 -4.69
CA GLY A 94 13.01 -7.87 -3.85
C GLY A 94 12.18 -7.20 -2.76
N PHE A 95 11.12 -7.85 -2.27
CA PHE A 95 10.24 -7.29 -1.23
C PHE A 95 10.92 -7.16 0.14
N ASP A 96 12.04 -7.86 0.35
CA ASP A 96 12.92 -7.70 1.52
C ASP A 96 13.53 -6.29 1.61
N LYS A 97 13.60 -5.58 0.49
CA LYS A 97 14.13 -4.20 0.40
C LYS A 97 13.06 -3.15 0.66
N ILE A 98 11.80 -3.55 0.71
CA ILE A 98 10.68 -2.62 0.92
C ILE A 98 10.53 -2.44 2.44
N PRO A 99 10.62 -1.20 2.95
CA PRO A 99 10.42 -0.96 4.38
C PRO A 99 9.07 -1.49 4.84
N LEU A 100 9.03 -2.13 5.99
CA LEU A 100 7.76 -2.43 6.66
C LEU A 100 7.05 -1.12 6.99
N GLY A 101 5.73 -1.15 6.91
CA GLY A 101 4.88 0.01 7.10
C GLY A 101 3.82 -0.21 8.17
N GLY A 102 2.83 0.66 8.14
CA GLY A 102 1.79 0.78 9.16
C GLY A 102 1.29 2.21 9.23
N MET A 103 1.13 2.86 8.08
CA MET A 103 0.72 4.26 8.00
C MET A 103 -0.53 4.40 7.13
N VAL A 104 -1.40 5.34 7.49
CA VAL A 104 -2.47 5.85 6.64
C VAL A 104 -2.00 7.15 6.03
N HIS A 105 -2.18 7.27 4.71
CA HIS A 105 -1.93 8.50 3.98
C HIS A 105 -3.25 9.03 3.44
N SER A 106 -3.49 10.33 3.59
CA SER A 106 -4.65 11.02 3.04
C SER A 106 -4.24 12.05 2.00
N PHE A 107 -4.97 12.08 0.90
CA PHE A 107 -4.81 13.00 -0.20
C PHE A 107 -6.14 13.69 -0.50
N ARG A 108 -6.10 15.00 -0.62
CA ARG A 108 -7.25 15.79 -1.04
C ARG A 108 -7.37 15.76 -2.55
N ILE A 109 -8.61 15.68 -3.02
CA ILE A 109 -8.97 15.77 -4.43
C ILE A 109 -9.58 17.16 -4.67
N ASP A 110 -8.94 17.93 -5.55
CA ASP A 110 -9.32 19.30 -5.92
C ASP A 110 -9.62 19.42 -7.42
N GLY A 111 -10.07 20.61 -7.84
CA GLY A 111 -10.20 20.98 -9.25
C GLY A 111 -11.18 20.09 -10.02
N ALA A 112 -12.42 19.97 -9.53
CA ALA A 112 -13.46 19.11 -10.09
C ALA A 112 -13.08 17.61 -10.17
N GLY A 113 -12.23 17.15 -9.25
CA GLY A 113 -11.89 15.73 -9.16
C GLY A 113 -10.64 15.33 -9.94
N LYS A 114 -9.78 16.26 -10.37
CA LYS A 114 -8.63 15.97 -11.26
C LYS A 114 -7.26 16.24 -10.66
N THR A 115 -7.18 17.00 -9.57
CA THR A 115 -5.91 17.33 -8.91
C THR A 115 -5.83 16.61 -7.57
N VAL A 116 -4.69 15.97 -7.29
CA VAL A 116 -4.46 15.22 -6.04
C VAL A 116 -3.32 15.88 -5.27
N THR A 117 -3.59 16.26 -4.02
CA THR A 117 -2.61 16.91 -3.13
C THR A 117 -2.49 16.15 -1.81
N ALA A 118 -1.27 15.91 -1.32
CA ALA A 118 -1.06 15.26 -0.03
C ALA A 118 -1.55 16.15 1.13
N THR A 119 -2.24 15.55 2.10
CA THR A 119 -2.85 16.31 3.22
C THR A 119 -2.51 15.80 4.61
N GLY A 120 -2.02 14.58 4.75
CA GLY A 120 -1.57 14.06 6.05
C GLY A 120 -1.11 12.62 5.99
N THR A 121 -0.25 12.25 6.93
CA THR A 121 0.15 10.88 7.21
C THR A 121 0.00 10.62 8.70
N ALA A 122 -0.59 9.50 9.08
CA ALA A 122 -0.71 9.06 10.46
C ALA A 122 -0.28 7.60 10.58
N THR A 123 0.26 7.20 11.74
CA THR A 123 0.48 5.79 12.04
C THR A 123 -0.87 5.09 12.14
N ALA A 124 -1.08 4.07 11.32
CA ALA A 124 -2.20 3.16 11.45
C ALA A 124 -1.97 2.27 12.67
N ALA A 125 -2.97 2.12 13.54
CA ALA A 125 -2.95 1.05 14.54
C ALA A 125 -2.89 -0.29 13.79
N ALA A 126 -1.74 -0.96 13.83
CA ALA A 126 -1.55 -2.25 13.19
C ALA A 126 -2.43 -3.29 13.87
N GLY A 127 -3.54 -3.65 13.24
CA GLY A 127 -4.26 -4.87 13.57
C GLY A 127 -3.39 -6.08 13.16
N GLY A 128 -2.54 -6.57 14.07
CA GLY A 128 -1.86 -7.87 13.93
C GLY A 128 -0.33 -7.87 13.77
N GLY A 129 0.37 -6.77 14.04
CA GLY A 129 1.84 -6.69 13.87
C GLY A 129 2.69 -6.99 15.11
N THR A 130 2.10 -7.21 16.29
CA THR A 130 2.86 -7.41 17.54
C THR A 130 3.51 -8.79 17.66
N ALA A 131 3.20 -9.74 16.78
CA ALA A 131 3.71 -11.11 16.89
C ALA A 131 5.22 -11.23 16.58
N ASN A 132 5.81 -10.37 15.73
CA ASN A 132 7.20 -10.58 15.28
C ASN A 132 8.28 -9.81 16.07
N ALA A 133 7.89 -8.87 16.96
CA ALA A 133 8.85 -8.31 17.93
C ALA A 133 9.21 -9.35 19.01
N ALA A 134 8.27 -10.24 19.35
CA ALA A 134 8.46 -11.28 20.38
C ALA A 134 9.31 -12.47 19.90
N ALA A 135 9.39 -12.73 18.59
CA ALA A 135 10.19 -13.83 18.05
C ALA A 135 11.71 -13.52 18.01
N LYS A 136 12.09 -12.24 18.04
CA LYS A 136 13.50 -11.81 17.91
C LYS A 136 14.27 -11.77 19.23
N THR A 137 13.58 -11.86 20.37
CA THR A 137 14.18 -11.90 21.72
C THR A 137 14.24 -13.31 22.31
N ALA A 138 13.83 -14.34 21.56
CA ALA A 138 13.77 -15.73 22.02
C ALA A 138 14.82 -16.66 21.37
N ARG A 139 15.94 -16.11 20.87
CA ARG A 139 17.09 -16.91 20.42
C ARG A 139 18.36 -16.46 21.13
#